data_AF-A0A9D6TF32-F1
#
_entry.id   AF-A0A9D6TF32-F1
#
_cell.length_a   1.000
_cell.length_b   1.000
_cell.length_c   1.000
_cell.angle_alpha   90.00
_cell.angle_beta   90.00
_cell.angle_gamma   90.00
#
_symmetry.space_group_name_H-M   'P 1'
#
loop_
_entity.id
_entity.type
_entity.pdbx_description
1 polymer ?
#
loop_
_entity_poly.entity_id
_entity_poly.type
_entity_poly.pdbx_seq_one_letter_code
_entity_poly.pdbx_strand_id
1 'polypeptide(L)'
;MIKGQKVVCINDTFSPTIRALYQQLPVKDNIYTVRQVFLGREKIVRGGDTATVGLLLEELKNPPDPFHQGEQELGFSSERFAPLNELPDEEAEVEDVVGVGAWAPV
;
A
#
# COMPACT_ATOMS: atom_id res chain seq x y z
N MET A 1 -7.58 7.81 -6.69
CA MET A 1 -6.49 8.15 -5.76
C MET A 1 -5.79 9.40 -6.26
N ILE A 2 -5.37 10.27 -5.35
CA ILE A 2 -4.74 11.55 -5.67
C ILE A 2 -3.41 11.70 -4.94
N LYS A 3 -2.52 12.56 -5.46
CA LYS A 3 -1.27 12.91 -4.79
C LYS A 3 -1.57 13.53 -3.42
N GLY A 4 -0.82 13.12 -2.39
CA GLY A 4 -0.98 13.55 -1.00
C GLY A 4 -2.04 12.76 -0.21
N GLN A 5 -2.78 11.86 -0.83
CA GLN A 5 -3.77 11.03 -0.14
C GLN A 5 -3.08 9.95 0.72
N LYS A 6 -3.60 9.74 1.93
CA LYS A 6 -3.26 8.59 2.76
C LYS A 6 -4.02 7.35 2.30
N VAL A 7 -3.28 6.26 2.13
CA VAL A 7 -3.80 4.98 1.69
C VAL A 7 -3.28 3.87 2.58
N VAL A 8 -4.10 2.86 2.86
CA VAL A 8 -3.70 1.68 3.61
C VAL A 8 -3.41 0.53 2.65
N CYS A 9 -2.34 -0.22 2.88
CA CYS A 9 -2.06 -1.42 2.09
C CYS A 9 -2.99 -2.56 2.53
N ILE A 10 -3.86 -3.01 1.62
CA ILE A 10 -4.79 -4.12 1.89
C ILE A 10 -4.28 -5.46 1.36
N ASN A 11 -3.27 -5.45 0.49
CA ASN A 11 -2.72 -6.66 -0.14
C ASN A 11 -1.20 -6.57 -0.37
N ASP A 12 -0.45 -7.20 0.51
CA ASP A 12 1.01 -7.36 0.49
C ASP A 12 1.50 -8.64 -0.20
N THR A 13 0.62 -9.33 -0.93
CA THR A 13 0.98 -10.57 -1.62
C THR A 13 1.73 -10.26 -2.91
N PHE A 14 3.04 -10.41 -2.88
CA PHE A 14 3.95 -10.24 -4.03
C PHE A 14 4.55 -11.57 -4.49
N SER A 15 4.65 -11.75 -5.81
CA SER A 15 5.32 -12.91 -6.39
C SER A 15 6.83 -12.90 -6.08
N PRO A 16 7.51 -14.06 -6.10
CA PRO A 16 8.95 -14.13 -5.83
C PRO A 16 9.80 -13.22 -6.73
N THR A 17 9.41 -13.09 -8.00
CA THR A 17 10.08 -12.20 -8.96
C THR A 17 9.99 -10.73 -8.55
N ILE A 18 8.82 -10.28 -8.08
CA ILE A 18 8.64 -8.90 -7.60
C ILE A 18 9.48 -8.67 -6.34
N ARG A 19 9.50 -9.64 -5.42
CA ARG A 19 10.33 -9.56 -4.21
C ARG A 19 11.83 -9.48 -4.49
N ALA A 20 12.30 -10.03 -5.62
CA ALA A 20 13.70 -9.93 -6.04
C ALA A 20 14.04 -8.58 -6.71
N LEU A 21 13.05 -7.90 -7.29
CA LEU A 21 13.24 -6.64 -8.01
C LEU A 21 13.08 -5.41 -7.10
N TYR A 22 12.16 -5.48 -6.15
CA TYR A 22 11.83 -4.36 -5.26
C TYR A 22 12.74 -4.38 -4.04
N GLN A 23 13.30 -3.22 -3.66
CA GLN A 23 14.04 -3.08 -2.40
C GLN A 23 13.10 -2.98 -1.22
N GLN A 24 11.96 -2.29 -1.42
CA GLN A 24 10.98 -2.05 -0.39
C GLN A 24 9.59 -2.40 -0.91
N LEU A 25 8.84 -3.13 -0.10
CA LEU A 25 7.48 -3.57 -0.38
C LEU A 25 6.54 -3.04 0.69
N PRO A 26 5.32 -2.61 0.32
CA PRO A 26 4.32 -2.21 1.29
C PRO A 26 3.89 -3.43 2.11
N VAL A 27 3.68 -3.19 3.39
CA VAL A 27 3.24 -4.19 4.36
C VAL A 27 1.75 -3.97 4.60
N LYS A 28 1.01 -5.07 4.71
CA LYS A 28 -0.43 -5.02 4.95
C LYS A 28 -0.75 -4.25 6.23
N ASP A 29 -1.87 -3.53 6.20
CA ASP A 29 -2.41 -2.72 7.30
C ASP A 29 -1.55 -1.51 7.72
N ASN A 30 -0.46 -1.24 6.99
CA ASN A 30 0.29 0.02 7.12
C ASN A 30 -0.27 1.11 6.22
N ILE A 31 -0.16 2.35 6.72
CA ILE A 31 -0.58 3.57 6.05
C ILE A 31 0.60 4.18 5.31
N TYR A 32 0.35 4.61 4.08
CA TYR A 32 1.31 5.23 3.18
C TYR A 32 0.72 6.47 2.53
N THR A 33 1.58 7.37 2.06
CA THR A 33 1.19 8.63 1.42
C THR A 33 1.49 8.58 -0.07
N VAL A 34 0.51 8.87 -0.91
CA VAL A 34 0.68 8.86 -2.36
C VAL A 34 1.55 10.03 -2.82
N ARG A 35 2.79 9.76 -3.22
CA ARG A 35 3.73 10.75 -3.78
C ARG A 35 3.37 11.14 -5.20
N GLN A 36 3.01 10.15 -6.03
CA GLN A 36 2.70 10.35 -7.43
C GLN A 36 1.79 9.24 -7.94
N VAL A 37 0.89 9.59 -8.85
CA VAL A 37 0.04 8.64 -9.58
C VAL A 37 0.50 8.65 -11.03
N PHE A 38 0.71 7.47 -11.60
CA PHE A 38 1.10 7.31 -13.00
C PHE A 38 0.24 6.23 -13.68
N LEU A 39 0.08 6.34 -14.99
CA LEU A 39 -0.60 5.31 -15.76
C LEU A 39 0.41 4.22 -16.11
N GLY A 40 0.33 3.08 -15.42
CA GLY A 40 1.12 1.91 -15.70
C GLY A 40 0.63 1.21 -16.97
N ARG A 41 1.58 0.69 -17.77
CA ARG A 41 1.27 -0.23 -18.87
C ARG A 41 1.53 -1.63 -18.34
N GLU A 42 0.50 -2.47 -18.30
CA GLU A 42 0.59 -3.81 -17.69
C GLU A 42 1.55 -4.76 -18.44
N LYS A 43 1.86 -4.46 -19.72
CA LYS A 43 2.78 -5.26 -20.53
C LYS A 43 4.05 -4.49 -20.89
N ILE A 44 5.18 -5.12 -20.56
CA ILE A 44 6.52 -4.87 -21.13
C ILE A 44 6.49 -5.03 -22.67
N VAL A 45 5.49 -5.72 -23.21
CA VAL A 45 5.27 -5.97 -24.63
C VAL A 45 4.26 -4.97 -25.19
N ARG A 46 4.64 -4.24 -26.24
CA ARG A 46 3.80 -3.29 -27.01
C ARG A 46 2.37 -3.81 -27.19
N GLY A 47 1.37 -3.10 -26.63
CA GLY A 47 -0.03 -3.20 -27.07
C GLY A 47 -0.97 -4.09 -26.23
N GLY A 48 -0.95 -3.98 -24.91
CA GLY A 48 -2.09 -4.42 -24.09
C GLY A 48 -2.90 -3.20 -23.64
N ASP A 49 -4.16 -3.11 -24.06
CA ASP A 49 -5.13 -2.02 -23.74
C ASP A 49 -5.58 -1.96 -22.26
N THR A 50 -4.82 -2.55 -21.35
CA THR A 50 -5.12 -2.56 -19.91
C THR A 50 -4.20 -1.56 -19.24
N ALA A 51 -4.74 -0.36 -19.01
CA ALA A 51 -4.02 0.72 -18.34
C ALA A 51 -4.28 0.61 -16.83
N THR A 52 -3.32 0.06 -16.09
CA THR A 52 -3.40 -0.04 -14.62
C THR A 52 -2.94 1.27 -14.00
N VAL A 53 -3.58 1.72 -12.93
CA VAL A 53 -3.12 2.91 -12.21
C VAL A 53 -1.99 2.49 -11.25
N GLY A 54 -0.81 3.05 -11.48
CA GLY A 54 0.37 2.86 -10.65
C GLY A 54 0.54 4.01 -9.65
N LEU A 55 1.03 3.68 -8.46
CA LEU A 55 1.28 4.61 -7.37
C LEU A 55 2.74 4.57 -6.94
N LEU A 56 3.30 5.74 -6.68
CA LEU A 56 4.52 5.90 -5.90
C LEU A 56 4.15 6.39 -4.51
N LEU A 57 4.82 5.84 -3.50
CA LEU A 57 4.64 6.22 -2.10
C LEU A 57 5.77 7.16 -1.67
N GLU A 58 5.56 7.96 -0.62
CA GLU A 58 6.62 8.82 -0.07
C GLU A 58 7.59 8.05 0.81
N GLU A 59 7.05 7.10 1.58
CA GLU A 59 7.77 6.29 2.55
C GLU A 59 8.61 5.20 1.89
N LEU A 60 8.12 4.67 0.76
CA LEU A 60 8.80 3.62 0.00
C LEU A 60 9.39 4.20 -1.27
N LYS A 61 10.72 4.15 -1.38
CA LYS A 61 11.47 4.56 -2.57
C LYS A 61 12.22 3.36 -3.13
N ASN A 62 11.92 3.02 -4.38
CA ASN A 62 12.55 1.91 -5.07
C ASN A 62 13.51 2.42 -6.16
N PRO A 63 14.45 1.58 -6.62
CA PRO A 63 15.26 1.91 -7.78
C PRO A 63 14.39 2.04 -9.05
N PRO A 64 14.90 2.73 -10.08
CA PRO A 64 14.26 2.75 -11.39
C PRO A 64 14.13 1.33 -11.96
N ASP A 65 13.06 1.08 -12.71
CA ASP A 65 12.81 -0.21 -13.34
C ASP A 65 13.88 -0.52 -14.40
N PRO A 66 14.68 -1.60 -14.24
CA PRO A 66 15.71 -1.98 -15.21
C PRO A 66 15.14 -2.38 -16.58
N PHE A 67 13.85 -2.67 -16.68
CA PHE A 67 13.17 -3.05 -17.92
C PHE A 67 12.45 -1.87 -18.59
N HIS A 68 12.42 -0.69 -17.96
CA HIS A 68 11.76 0.49 -18.50
C HIS A 68 12.77 1.46 -19.10
N GLN A 69 12.65 1.74 -20.40
CA GLN A 69 13.55 2.69 -21.09
C GLN A 69 13.47 4.14 -20.55
N GLY A 70 12.42 4.48 -19.83
CA GLY A 70 12.23 5.80 -19.22
C GLY A 70 12.74 5.93 -17.78
N GLU A 71 13.46 4.94 -17.25
CA GLU A 71 13.96 4.93 -15.86
C GLU A 71 12.86 5.23 -14.82
N GLN A 72 11.63 4.79 -15.10
CA GLN A 72 10.50 5.06 -14.22
C GLN A 72 10.66 4.23 -12.94
N GLU A 73 10.45 4.86 -11.79
CA GLU A 73 10.51 4.18 -10.50
C GLU A 73 9.50 3.02 -10.43
N LEU A 74 9.92 1.91 -9.82
CA LEU A 74 9.07 0.75 -9.55
C LEU A 74 7.95 1.12 -8.56
N GLY A 75 6.78 1.45 -9.11
CA GLY A 75 5.58 1.72 -8.33
C GLY A 75 4.73 0.49 -8.03
N PHE A 76 3.58 0.72 -7.42
CA PHE A 76 2.65 -0.31 -6.98
C PHE A 76 1.27 -0.12 -7.61
N SER A 77 0.54 -1.21 -7.89
CA SER A 77 -0.84 -1.10 -8.38
C SER A 77 -1.73 -0.46 -7.31
N SER A 78 -2.57 0.49 -7.73
CA SER A 78 -3.56 1.12 -6.84
C SER A 78 -4.55 0.14 -6.23
N GLU A 79 -4.79 -0.99 -6.88
CA GLU A 79 -5.74 -2.03 -6.40
C GLU A 79 -5.29 -2.69 -5.10
N ARG A 80 -4.01 -2.55 -4.72
CA ARG A 80 -3.45 -3.07 -3.47
C ARG A 80 -3.64 -2.13 -2.28
N PHE A 81 -4.20 -0.96 -2.53
CA PHE A 81 -4.38 0.07 -1.53
C PHE A 81 -5.85 0.47 -1.44
N ALA A 82 -6.30 0.75 -0.22
CA ALA A 82 -7.59 1.39 0.02
C ALA A 82 -7.37 2.84 0.44
N PRO A 83 -8.17 3.80 -0.05
CA PRO A 83 -8.13 5.16 0.46
C PRO A 83 -8.54 5.16 1.93
N LEU A 84 -7.73 5.76 2.80
CA LEU A 84 -8.14 6.00 4.18
C LEU A 84 -9.12 7.17 4.14
N ASN A 85 -10.41 6.90 4.31
CA ASN A 85 -11.38 7.96 4.49
C ASN A 85 -11.17 8.51 5.91
N GLU A 86 -10.70 9.74 6.03
CA GLU A 86 -10.66 10.46 7.31
C GLU A 86 -12.12 10.75 7.72
N LEU A 87 -12.78 9.78 8.37
CA LEU A 87 -13.84 10.13 9.30
C LEU A 87 -13.15 10.88 10.45
N PRO A 88 -13.70 12.01 10.93
CA PRO A 88 -13.13 12.71 12.08
C PRO A 88 -12.98 11.71 13.23
N ASP A 89 -11.83 11.73 13.91
CA ASP A 89 -11.39 10.75 14.90
C ASP A 89 -12.50 10.41 15.93
N GLU A 90 -13.16 9.26 15.78
CA GLU A 90 -13.91 8.63 16.87
C GLU A 90 -12.97 7.60 17.53
N GLU A 91 -12.29 8.12 18.56
CA GLU A 91 -11.83 7.46 19.79
C GLU A 91 -11.17 6.07 19.69
N ALA A 92 -9.88 6.07 20.07
CA ALA A 92 -9.15 4.89 20.48
C ALA A 92 -9.86 4.17 21.64
N GLU A 93 -10.51 3.05 21.34
CA GLU A 93 -10.94 2.08 22.34
C GLU A 93 -9.70 1.28 22.77
N VAL A 94 -8.98 1.84 23.74
CA VAL A 94 -7.96 1.12 24.50
C VAL A 94 -8.69 0.06 25.32
N GLU A 95 -8.78 -1.16 24.79
CA GLU A 95 -9.33 -2.30 25.52
C GLU A 95 -8.29 -2.79 26.56
N ASP A 96 -8.14 -2.01 27.64
CA ASP A 96 -7.41 -2.39 28.85
C ASP A 96 -8.40 -2.44 30.01
N VAL A 97 -8.95 -3.63 30.27
CA VAL A 97 -9.53 -3.93 31.58
C VAL A 97 -9.20 -5.37 31.98
N VAL A 98 -8.06 -5.51 32.65
CA VAL A 98 -7.73 -6.63 33.52
C VAL A 98 -8.76 -6.67 34.66
N GLY A 99 -9.80 -7.49 34.52
CA GLY A 99 -10.87 -7.68 35.51
C GLY A 99 -10.71 -9.00 36.27
N VAL A 100 -10.07 -8.93 37.43
CA VAL A 100 -9.82 -10.01 38.40
C VAL A 100 -11.12 -10.78 38.73
N GLY A 101 -11.14 -12.08 38.39
CA GLY A 101 -12.20 -13.00 38.81
C GLY A 101 -12.09 -13.37 40.29
N ALA A 102 -12.71 -12.57 41.15
CA ALA A 102 -13.08 -12.97 42.51
C ALA A 102 -14.56 -13.36 42.52
N TRP A 103 -14.84 -14.65 42.34
CA TRP A 103 -16.18 -15.22 42.48
C TRP A 103 -16.36 -15.80 43.89
N ALA A 104 -17.40 -15.33 44.57
CA ALA A 104 -18.15 -15.84 45.74
C ALA A 104 -18.52 -14.65 46.65
N PRO A 105 -19.73 -14.56 47.25
CA PRO A 105 -20.63 -15.67 47.62
C PRO A 105 -22.13 -15.44 47.35
N VAL A 106 -22.94 -16.50 47.39
CA VAL A 106 -24.08 -16.70 48.34
C VAL A 106 -24.60 -18.13 48.24
#